data_AF-A0A9X0CB05-F1
#
_entry.id   AF-A0A9X0CB05-F1
#
_cell.length_a   1.000
_cell.length_b   1.000
_cell.length_c   1.000
_cell.angle_alpha   90.00
_cell.angle_beta   90.00
_cell.angle_gamma   90.00
#
_symmetry.space_group_name_H-M   'P 1'
#
loop_
_entity.id
_entity.type
_entity.pdbx_description
1 polymer ?
#
loop_
_entity_poly.entity_id
_entity_poly.type
_entity_poly.pdbx_seq_one_letter_code
_entity_poly.pdbx_strand_id
1 'polypeptide(L)'
;MIPPEIPSLSKWDPFQLDALGLLTIFGAKEMNTAVGNLVQSSVTDWLPVLGSYTVANDDILRPEPGYVLYNITDGIMATDISAWFTRWLATFPLTYTATTIRLKVANKQLPIVHRVSSIAIGVLTIGCLLAMAIVTADVWGLANVASMAVSVISRQFIVARLRSSIDKTIQSLKDDPGPDVKLFMTLPNGKAVTIFGPRMIVVSCLLTEAQPTQPQFYYLMRMASWAGFGAHAITLGMSDLFNQVLTVVVLLLATYLTSRHVGGCREAIGTQLCLEVDMGDPGLLRGAAYMRLDMSTTEENCMVHWSMMPQRSNIWWWDRYRSRYSSSQVSSVTKVEGNQQV
;
A
#
# COMPACT_ATOMS: atom_id res chain seq x y z
N MET A 1 -25.38 -38.80 -0.88
CA MET A 1 -24.53 -39.79 -1.58
C MET A 1 -23.11 -39.25 -1.48
N ILE A 2 -22.33 -39.78 -0.54
CA ILE A 2 -20.96 -39.33 -0.27
C ILE A 2 -20.06 -39.97 -1.36
N PRO A 3 -19.19 -39.23 -2.05
CA PRO A 3 -18.32 -39.81 -3.07
C PRO A 3 -17.38 -40.86 -2.46
N PRO A 4 -17.00 -41.90 -3.24
CA PRO A 4 -16.11 -42.95 -2.76
C PRO A 4 -14.73 -42.37 -2.44
N GLU A 5 -14.22 -42.71 -1.24
CA GLU A 5 -12.90 -42.31 -0.76
C GLU A 5 -11.79 -42.73 -1.74
N ILE A 6 -10.82 -41.85 -1.99
CA ILE A 6 -9.57 -42.22 -2.67
C ILE A 6 -8.57 -42.63 -1.58
N PRO A 7 -8.38 -43.93 -1.31
CA PRO A 7 -7.63 -44.43 -0.14
C PRO A 7 -6.12 -44.10 -0.18
N SER A 8 -5.62 -43.52 -1.28
CA SER A 8 -4.20 -43.19 -1.46
C SER A 8 -3.81 -41.84 -0.89
N LEU A 9 -4.74 -40.89 -0.72
CA LEU A 9 -4.45 -39.53 -0.23
C LEU A 9 -4.77 -39.35 1.26
N SER A 10 -5.75 -40.08 1.77
CA SER A 10 -6.20 -40.02 3.18
C SER A 10 -5.26 -40.75 4.16
N LYS A 11 -4.41 -41.68 3.69
CA LYS A 11 -3.54 -42.51 4.55
C LYS A 11 -2.20 -41.88 4.94
N TRP A 12 -2.00 -40.59 4.67
CA TRP A 12 -0.76 -39.91 5.02
C TRP A 12 -0.78 -39.58 6.52
N ASP A 13 0.16 -40.17 7.28
CA ASP A 13 0.29 -39.91 8.72
C ASP A 13 0.51 -38.40 8.95
N PRO A 14 -0.14 -37.78 9.95
CA PRO A 14 -0.06 -36.34 10.15
C PRO A 14 1.37 -35.94 10.57
N PHE A 15 2.04 -35.17 9.72
CA PHE A 15 3.21 -34.41 10.15
C PHE A 15 2.76 -33.36 11.16
N GLN A 16 3.39 -33.31 12.33
CA GLN A 16 3.24 -32.20 13.26
C GLN A 16 3.99 -30.98 12.70
N LEU A 17 3.45 -30.35 11.66
CA LEU A 17 3.86 -29.01 11.27
C LEU A 17 3.48 -28.07 12.42
N ASP A 18 4.42 -27.26 12.90
CA ASP A 18 4.09 -26.08 13.71
C ASP A 18 3.43 -25.03 12.79
N ALA A 19 2.23 -25.38 12.33
CA ALA A 19 1.42 -24.57 11.45
C ALA A 19 1.07 -23.24 12.12
N LEU A 20 0.99 -23.21 13.45
CA LEU A 20 0.74 -21.99 14.21
C LEU A 20 1.92 -21.03 14.12
N GLY A 21 3.16 -21.48 14.34
CA GLY A 21 4.37 -20.67 14.14
C GLY A 21 4.50 -20.17 12.70
N LEU A 22 4.17 -21.03 11.73
CA LEU A 22 4.23 -20.68 10.30
C LEU A 22 3.16 -19.63 9.92
N LEU A 23 1.94 -19.77 10.45
CA LEU A 23 0.81 -18.87 10.18
C LEU A 23 0.95 -17.50 10.86
N THR A 24 1.61 -17.45 12.02
CA THR A 24 1.76 -16.26 12.85
C THR A 24 2.97 -15.41 12.45
N ILE A 25 4.07 -16.01 12.02
CA ILE A 25 5.32 -15.27 11.78
C ILE A 25 5.48 -14.92 10.29
N PHE A 26 5.14 -15.83 9.37
CA PHE A 26 5.41 -15.58 7.95
C PHE A 26 4.39 -14.66 7.31
N GLY A 27 4.91 -13.67 6.58
CA GLY A 27 4.09 -12.78 5.77
C GLY A 27 3.39 -11.68 6.56
N ALA A 28 3.51 -11.59 7.89
CA ALA A 28 2.85 -10.56 8.68
C ALA A 28 3.30 -9.15 8.29
N LYS A 29 4.61 -8.93 8.17
CA LYS A 29 5.16 -7.63 7.75
C LYS A 29 4.76 -7.30 6.32
N GLU A 30 4.90 -8.27 5.43
CA GLU A 30 4.58 -8.17 4.01
C GLU A 30 3.09 -7.88 3.82
N MET A 31 2.22 -8.53 4.60
CA MET A 31 0.78 -8.31 4.62
C MET A 31 0.44 -6.90 5.11
N ASN A 32 1.06 -6.49 6.22
CA ASN A 32 0.84 -5.17 6.77
C ASN A 32 1.16 -4.08 5.72
N THR A 33 2.30 -4.19 5.05
CA THR A 33 2.69 -3.25 3.98
C THR A 33 1.80 -3.38 2.74
N ALA A 34 1.56 -4.59 2.23
CA ALA A 34 0.88 -4.80 0.96
C ALA A 34 -0.63 -4.54 1.00
N VAL A 35 -1.28 -4.77 2.14
CA VAL A 35 -2.71 -4.45 2.34
C VAL A 35 -2.89 -3.05 2.91
N GLY A 36 -2.02 -2.64 3.83
CA GLY A 36 -2.07 -1.32 4.45
C GLY A 36 -1.81 -0.16 3.49
N ASN A 37 -1.19 -0.39 2.33
CA ASN A 37 -1.02 0.64 1.29
C ASN A 37 -2.34 1.07 0.62
N LEU A 38 -3.44 0.33 0.85
CA LEU A 38 -4.79 0.55 0.28
C LEU A 38 -4.90 0.53 -1.26
N VAL A 39 -3.86 0.10 -1.98
CA VAL A 39 -3.86 -0.06 -3.45
C VAL A 39 -4.76 -1.23 -3.85
N GLN A 40 -5.58 -1.05 -4.88
CA GLN A 40 -6.41 -2.12 -5.44
C GLN A 40 -5.59 -3.02 -6.38
N SER A 41 -5.78 -4.33 -6.27
CA SER A 41 -5.23 -5.32 -7.18
C SER A 41 -6.32 -6.06 -7.96
N SER A 42 -6.07 -6.25 -9.25
CA SER A 42 -6.91 -7.05 -10.15
C SER A 42 -6.74 -8.56 -9.97
N VAL A 43 -5.70 -8.98 -9.25
CA VAL A 43 -5.34 -10.39 -9.10
C VAL A 43 -5.43 -10.79 -7.62
N THR A 44 -4.77 -10.05 -6.74
CA THR A 44 -4.44 -10.52 -5.39
C THR A 44 -5.42 -10.07 -4.31
N ASP A 45 -6.34 -9.14 -4.59
CA ASP A 45 -7.22 -8.57 -3.56
C ASP A 45 -8.00 -9.66 -2.82
N TRP A 46 -8.56 -10.65 -3.51
CA TRP A 46 -9.40 -11.72 -2.93
C TRP A 46 -8.67 -13.03 -2.60
N LEU A 47 -7.34 -13.08 -2.69
CA LEU A 47 -6.61 -14.31 -2.37
C LEU A 47 -6.54 -14.56 -0.84
N PRO A 48 -6.56 -15.82 -0.39
CA PRO A 48 -6.26 -16.15 0.99
C PRO A 48 -4.76 -15.97 1.24
N VAL A 49 -4.38 -15.27 2.30
CA VAL A 49 -2.99 -14.82 2.53
C VAL A 49 -2.64 -15.00 4.00
N LEU A 50 -1.35 -15.20 4.26
CA LEU A 50 -0.80 -15.30 5.62
C LEU A 50 -0.81 -13.95 6.33
N GLY A 51 -0.68 -13.97 7.65
CA GLY A 51 -0.63 -12.75 8.44
C GLY A 51 -1.97 -11.98 8.49
N SER A 52 -3.11 -12.64 8.24
CA SER A 52 -4.44 -12.02 8.29
C SER A 52 -4.76 -11.39 9.66
N TYR A 53 -4.12 -11.89 10.73
CA TYR A 53 -4.23 -11.33 12.08
C TYR A 53 -3.75 -9.87 12.15
N THR A 54 -2.85 -9.43 11.27
CA THR A 54 -2.37 -8.02 11.25
C THR A 54 -3.51 -7.05 10.93
N VAL A 55 -4.40 -7.44 10.03
CA VAL A 55 -5.62 -6.70 9.71
C VAL A 55 -6.62 -6.76 10.88
N ALA A 56 -6.75 -7.93 11.52
CA ALA A 56 -7.60 -8.10 12.70
C ALA A 56 -7.13 -7.24 13.90
N ASN A 57 -5.82 -7.07 14.07
CA ASN A 57 -5.19 -6.30 15.13
C ASN A 57 -5.14 -4.79 14.85
N ASP A 58 -5.64 -4.35 13.69
CA ASP A 58 -5.55 -2.95 13.22
C ASP A 58 -4.12 -2.46 12.98
N ASP A 59 -3.17 -3.37 12.76
CA ASP A 59 -1.77 -3.00 12.52
C ASP A 59 -1.62 -2.14 11.25
N ILE A 60 -2.54 -2.31 10.28
CA ILE A 60 -2.61 -1.55 9.02
C ILE A 60 -2.96 -0.07 9.21
N LEU A 61 -3.46 0.34 10.37
CA LEU A 61 -3.71 1.75 10.72
C LEU A 61 -2.64 2.35 11.62
N ARG A 62 -1.70 1.53 12.14
CA ARG A 62 -0.64 2.04 13.01
C ARG A 62 0.38 2.82 12.17
N PRO A 63 0.70 4.08 12.55
CA PRO A 63 1.72 4.86 11.87
C PRO A 63 3.09 4.17 11.90
N GLU A 64 3.86 4.33 10.81
CA GLU A 64 5.25 3.87 10.75
C GLU A 64 6.19 5.06 11.05
N PRO A 65 7.11 4.94 12.03
CA PRO A 65 7.99 6.04 12.40
C PRO A 65 9.09 6.27 11.35
N GLY A 66 9.73 7.45 11.42
CA GLY A 66 10.92 7.79 10.62
C GLY A 66 10.63 8.49 9.30
N TYR A 67 9.36 8.83 9.02
CA TYR A 67 8.98 9.72 7.93
C TYR A 67 8.84 11.14 8.46
N VAL A 68 9.35 12.13 7.72
CA VAL A 68 9.17 13.55 8.06
C VAL A 68 8.77 14.30 6.81
N LEU A 69 7.62 14.96 6.85
CA LEU A 69 7.10 15.81 5.79
C LEU A 69 7.38 17.27 6.10
N TYR A 70 8.03 17.93 5.16
CA TYR A 70 8.29 19.36 5.15
C TYR A 70 7.37 19.99 4.11
N ASN A 71 6.32 20.67 4.55
CA ASN A 71 5.52 21.54 3.69
C ASN A 71 6.29 22.85 3.51
N ILE A 72 6.99 22.94 2.39
CA ILE A 72 7.92 24.04 2.11
C ILE A 72 7.15 25.33 1.87
N THR A 73 6.01 25.24 1.18
CA THR A 73 5.16 26.39 0.84
C THR A 73 4.55 27.05 2.09
N ASP A 74 4.11 26.24 3.06
CA ASP A 74 3.48 26.76 4.28
C ASP A 74 4.45 26.86 5.48
N GLY A 75 5.70 26.41 5.33
CA GLY A 75 6.69 26.44 6.41
C GLY A 75 6.37 25.51 7.58
N ILE A 76 5.66 24.39 7.33
CA ILE A 76 5.22 23.44 8.36
C ILE A 76 6.05 22.15 8.25
N MET A 77 6.47 21.62 9.39
CA MET A 77 7.09 20.29 9.50
C MET A 77 6.15 19.36 10.27
N ALA A 78 5.87 18.19 9.71
CA ALA A 78 5.04 17.16 10.32
C ALA A 78 5.77 15.82 10.33
N THR A 79 5.75 15.14 11.48
CA THR A 79 6.28 13.77 11.65
C THR A 79 5.20 12.71 11.54
N ASP A 80 3.94 13.12 11.65
CA ASP A 80 2.79 12.23 11.70
C ASP A 80 2.18 12.12 10.31
N ILE A 81 2.59 11.07 9.61
CA ILE A 81 2.13 10.75 8.25
C ILE A 81 1.14 9.58 8.33
N SER A 82 0.10 9.65 7.51
CA SER A 82 -0.90 8.59 7.42
C SER A 82 -0.27 7.25 7.07
N ALA A 83 -0.73 6.23 7.79
CA ALA A 83 -0.11 4.92 7.78
C ALA A 83 -0.25 4.21 6.44
N TRP A 84 -1.31 4.52 5.68
CA TRP A 84 -1.47 4.00 4.32
C TRP A 84 -0.44 4.59 3.36
N PHE A 85 -0.09 5.87 3.51
CA PHE A 85 0.80 6.56 2.58
C PHE A 85 2.26 6.16 2.79
N THR A 86 2.69 6.01 4.05
CA THR A 86 4.03 5.50 4.36
C THR A 86 4.23 4.09 3.79
N ARG A 87 3.24 3.21 3.95
CA ARG A 87 3.26 1.87 3.36
C ARG A 87 3.25 1.92 1.84
N TRP A 88 2.44 2.78 1.24
CA TRP A 88 2.44 2.98 -0.20
C TRP A 88 3.83 3.38 -0.71
N LEU A 89 4.50 4.35 -0.07
CA LEU A 89 5.86 4.76 -0.41
C LEU A 89 6.87 3.60 -0.32
N ALA A 90 6.74 2.73 0.69
CA ALA A 90 7.61 1.57 0.86
C ALA A 90 7.49 0.53 -0.28
N THR A 91 6.41 0.55 -1.06
CA THR A 91 6.20 -0.38 -2.20
C THR A 91 6.89 0.06 -3.49
N PHE A 92 7.35 1.32 -3.57
CA PHE A 92 8.05 1.84 -4.73
C PHE A 92 9.55 1.69 -4.57
N PRO A 93 10.28 1.34 -5.65
CA PRO A 93 11.73 1.39 -5.65
C PRO A 93 12.20 2.85 -5.75
N LEU A 94 11.92 3.64 -4.72
CA LEU A 94 12.20 5.08 -4.71
C LEU A 94 13.69 5.32 -4.97
N THR A 95 13.97 6.22 -5.91
CA THR A 95 15.31 6.71 -6.19
C THR A 95 15.72 7.72 -5.13
N TYR A 96 17.00 7.74 -4.74
CA TYR A 96 17.51 8.47 -3.57
C TYR A 96 17.08 9.95 -3.51
N THR A 97 16.89 10.62 -4.66
CA THR A 97 16.70 12.08 -4.74
C THR A 97 15.83 12.57 -5.92
N ALA A 98 15.36 11.69 -6.81
CA ALA A 98 14.75 12.12 -8.07
C ALA A 98 13.23 11.89 -8.14
N THR A 99 12.64 11.19 -7.17
CA THR A 99 11.23 10.80 -7.25
C THR A 99 10.32 11.97 -6.93
N THR A 100 9.44 12.32 -7.87
CA THR A 100 8.40 13.34 -7.72
C THR A 100 7.03 12.67 -7.76
N ILE A 101 6.19 12.96 -6.78
CA ILE A 101 4.83 12.45 -6.68
C ILE A 101 3.87 13.62 -6.87
N ARG A 102 2.94 13.51 -7.81
CA ARG A 102 1.88 14.49 -8.02
C ARG A 102 0.54 13.90 -7.58
N LEU A 103 -0.08 14.53 -6.60
CA LEU A 103 -1.42 14.19 -6.15
C LEU A 103 -2.41 14.84 -7.10
N LYS A 104 -3.26 14.04 -7.74
CA LYS A 104 -4.36 14.52 -8.57
C LYS A 104 -5.67 13.95 -8.06
N VAL A 105 -6.69 14.80 -8.02
CA VAL A 105 -8.08 14.35 -7.90
C VAL A 105 -8.52 13.92 -9.27
N ALA A 106 -8.60 12.61 -9.48
CA ALA A 106 -9.09 12.04 -10.72
C ALA A 106 -10.12 10.97 -10.37
N ASN A 107 -11.29 11.04 -11.01
CA ASN A 107 -12.30 9.99 -10.90
C ASN A 107 -11.85 8.79 -11.74
N LYS A 108 -10.78 8.11 -11.31
CA LYS A 108 -10.22 6.93 -11.96
C LYS A 108 -10.88 5.71 -11.32
N GLN A 109 -12.17 5.52 -11.64
CA GLN A 109 -12.84 4.27 -11.28
C GLN A 109 -12.12 3.14 -12.00
N LEU A 110 -11.61 2.19 -11.22
CA LEU A 110 -11.03 0.99 -11.80
C LEU A 110 -12.10 0.25 -12.62
N PRO A 111 -11.75 -0.29 -13.80
CA PRO A 111 -12.71 -0.99 -14.63
C PRO A 111 -13.36 -2.11 -13.83
N ILE A 112 -14.67 -2.31 -13.98
CA ILE A 112 -15.41 -3.40 -13.31
C ILE A 112 -14.72 -4.75 -13.56
N VAL A 113 -14.13 -4.92 -14.74
CA VAL A 113 -13.35 -6.10 -15.13
C VAL A 113 -12.23 -6.43 -14.13
N HIS A 114 -11.52 -5.43 -13.58
CA HIS A 114 -10.45 -5.65 -12.58
C HIS A 114 -11.00 -6.23 -11.28
N ARG A 115 -12.18 -5.75 -10.85
CA ARG A 115 -12.82 -6.25 -9.63
C ARG A 115 -13.33 -7.67 -9.83
N VAL A 116 -13.98 -7.91 -10.97
CA VAL A 116 -14.50 -9.24 -11.33
C VAL A 116 -13.37 -10.26 -11.48
N SER A 117 -12.23 -9.88 -12.08
CA SER A 117 -11.08 -10.78 -12.22
C SER A 117 -10.52 -11.21 -10.88
N SER A 118 -10.34 -10.27 -9.93
CA SER A 118 -9.80 -10.61 -8.62
C SER A 118 -10.76 -11.52 -7.84
N ILE A 119 -12.06 -11.21 -7.86
CA ILE A 119 -13.09 -12.06 -7.24
C ILE A 119 -13.08 -13.45 -7.85
N ALA A 120 -13.04 -13.56 -9.19
CA ALA A 120 -13.02 -14.84 -9.89
C ALA A 120 -11.80 -15.68 -9.50
N ILE A 121 -10.61 -15.08 -9.42
CA ILE A 121 -9.37 -15.75 -9.00
C ILE A 121 -9.48 -16.21 -7.53
N GLY A 122 -9.99 -15.35 -6.64
CA GLY A 122 -10.19 -15.69 -5.23
C GLY A 122 -11.19 -16.84 -5.04
N VAL A 123 -12.34 -16.78 -5.71
CA VAL A 123 -13.37 -17.82 -5.70
C VAL A 123 -12.85 -19.13 -6.28
N LEU A 124 -12.09 -19.09 -7.37
CA LEU A 124 -11.49 -20.29 -7.97
C LEU A 124 -10.46 -20.92 -7.02
N THR A 125 -9.64 -20.09 -6.36
CA THR A 125 -8.64 -20.57 -5.39
C THR A 125 -9.29 -21.23 -4.18
N ILE A 126 -10.26 -20.55 -3.54
CA ILE A 126 -11.00 -21.10 -2.39
C ILE A 126 -11.84 -22.31 -2.82
N GLY A 127 -12.48 -22.25 -3.98
CA GLY A 127 -13.30 -23.34 -4.54
C GLY A 127 -12.48 -24.59 -4.85
N CYS A 128 -11.24 -24.44 -5.32
CA CYS A 128 -10.31 -25.56 -5.50
C CYS A 128 -9.97 -26.23 -4.17
N LEU A 129 -9.61 -25.46 -3.14
CA LEU A 129 -9.35 -25.99 -1.80
C LEU A 129 -10.57 -26.71 -1.22
N LEU A 130 -11.75 -26.11 -1.39
CA LEU A 130 -13.02 -26.69 -0.96
C LEU A 130 -13.30 -28.04 -1.66
N ALA A 131 -13.12 -28.08 -2.98
CA ALA A 131 -13.33 -29.30 -3.76
C ALA A 131 -12.38 -30.42 -3.30
N MET A 132 -11.11 -30.10 -3.03
CA MET A 132 -10.15 -31.09 -2.53
C MET A 132 -10.53 -31.59 -1.13
N ALA A 133 -10.94 -30.71 -0.21
CA ALA A 133 -11.41 -31.13 1.11
C ALA A 133 -12.64 -32.06 1.04
N ILE A 134 -13.56 -31.81 0.10
CA ILE A 134 -14.72 -32.68 -0.14
C ILE A 134 -14.30 -34.04 -0.70
N VAL A 135 -13.37 -34.06 -1.67
CA VAL A 135 -12.88 -35.30 -2.29
C VAL A 135 -12.12 -36.18 -1.29
N THR A 136 -11.39 -35.58 -0.35
CA THR A 136 -10.71 -36.31 0.72
C THR A 136 -11.63 -36.66 1.90
N ALA A 137 -12.90 -36.23 1.87
CA ALA A 137 -13.85 -36.37 2.97
C ALA A 137 -13.34 -35.79 4.32
N ASP A 138 -12.54 -34.73 4.26
CA ASP A 138 -11.90 -34.10 5.41
C ASP A 138 -12.77 -32.97 5.98
N VAL A 139 -13.46 -33.25 7.08
CA VAL A 139 -14.33 -32.29 7.77
C VAL A 139 -13.52 -31.13 8.37
N TRP A 140 -12.30 -31.39 8.85
CA TRP A 140 -11.42 -30.34 9.37
C TRP A 140 -10.89 -29.46 8.24
N GLY A 141 -10.57 -30.06 7.09
CA GLY A 141 -10.23 -29.36 5.86
C GLY A 141 -11.35 -28.44 5.38
N LEU A 142 -12.62 -28.87 5.47
CA LEU A 142 -13.78 -28.04 5.15
C LEU A 142 -13.88 -26.82 6.09
N ALA A 143 -13.74 -27.04 7.40
CA ALA A 143 -13.76 -25.97 8.40
C ALA A 143 -12.58 -24.99 8.22
N ASN A 144 -11.42 -25.49 7.81
CA ASN A 144 -10.24 -24.72 7.48
C ASN A 144 -10.50 -23.77 6.30
N VAL A 145 -11.08 -24.27 5.19
CA VAL A 145 -11.43 -23.45 4.03
C VAL A 145 -12.52 -22.41 4.37
N ALA A 146 -13.52 -22.77 5.17
CA ALA A 146 -14.54 -21.83 5.64
C ALA A 146 -13.93 -20.69 6.47
N SER A 147 -12.98 -21.01 7.36
CA SER A 147 -12.28 -20.03 8.21
C SER A 147 -11.40 -19.07 7.39
N MET A 148 -10.76 -19.59 6.33
CA MET A 148 -10.03 -18.77 5.36
C MET A 148 -10.98 -17.84 4.59
N ALA A 149 -12.14 -18.33 4.16
CA ALA A 149 -13.13 -17.52 3.46
C ALA A 149 -13.64 -16.36 4.31
N VAL A 150 -13.95 -16.61 5.60
CA VAL A 150 -14.29 -15.55 6.56
C VAL A 150 -13.18 -14.51 6.65
N SER A 151 -11.93 -14.95 6.78
CA SER A 151 -10.77 -14.05 6.86
C SER A 151 -10.61 -13.17 5.61
N VAL A 152 -10.79 -13.74 4.40
CA VAL A 152 -10.74 -12.99 3.14
C VAL A 152 -11.88 -11.96 3.08
N ILE A 153 -13.11 -12.38 3.37
CA ILE A 153 -14.29 -11.51 3.31
C ILE A 153 -14.16 -10.35 4.30
N SER A 154 -13.82 -10.63 5.56
CA SER A 154 -13.66 -9.61 6.60
C SER A 154 -12.54 -8.62 6.23
N ARG A 155 -11.40 -9.10 5.71
CA ARG A 155 -10.33 -8.23 5.19
C ARG A 155 -10.83 -7.32 4.08
N GLN A 156 -11.58 -7.83 3.11
CA GLN A 156 -12.13 -7.02 2.01
C GLN A 156 -13.03 -5.91 2.53
N PHE A 157 -13.91 -6.20 3.49
CA PHE A 157 -14.76 -5.18 4.09
C PHE A 157 -13.95 -4.12 4.84
N ILE A 158 -12.96 -4.53 5.65
CA ILE A 158 -12.09 -3.61 6.40
C ILE A 158 -11.39 -2.64 5.42
N VAL A 159 -10.71 -3.17 4.42
CA VAL A 159 -9.96 -2.37 3.43
C VAL A 159 -10.88 -1.48 2.59
N ALA A 160 -12.05 -1.99 2.18
CA ALA A 160 -13.03 -1.20 1.43
C ALA A 160 -13.56 -0.01 2.23
N ARG A 161 -13.75 -0.15 3.55
CA ARG A 161 -14.17 0.96 4.42
C ARG A 161 -13.09 2.03 4.58
N LEU A 162 -11.82 1.63 4.66
CA LEU A 162 -10.70 2.57 4.70
C LEU A 162 -10.57 3.33 3.38
N ARG A 163 -10.60 2.62 2.24
CA ARG A 163 -10.61 3.24 0.90
C ARG A 163 -11.79 4.21 0.73
N SER A 164 -13.00 3.81 1.16
CA SER A 164 -14.18 4.68 1.10
C SER A 164 -14.08 5.91 2.00
N SER A 165 -13.33 5.85 3.11
CA SER A 165 -13.08 7.01 3.96
C SER A 165 -12.27 8.06 3.24
N ILE A 166 -11.17 7.65 2.60
CA ILE A 166 -10.33 8.53 1.76
C ILE A 166 -11.17 9.13 0.62
N ASP A 167 -11.97 8.30 -0.07
CA ASP A 167 -12.83 8.78 -1.16
C ASP A 167 -13.83 9.84 -0.68
N LYS A 168 -14.45 9.66 0.49
CA LYS A 168 -15.37 10.65 1.08
C LYS A 168 -14.66 11.96 1.44
N THR A 169 -13.47 11.87 2.04
CA THR A 169 -12.65 13.04 2.36
C THR A 169 -12.33 13.83 1.09
N ILE A 170 -11.88 13.16 0.03
CA ILE A 170 -11.57 13.83 -1.24
C ILE A 170 -12.82 14.40 -1.89
N GLN A 171 -13.94 13.67 -1.86
CA GLN A 171 -15.20 14.15 -2.40
C GLN A 171 -15.69 15.43 -1.68
N SER A 172 -15.49 15.53 -0.37
CA SER A 172 -15.83 16.72 0.42
C SER A 172 -14.94 17.94 0.11
N LEU A 173 -13.74 17.70 -0.42
CA LEU A 173 -12.75 18.72 -0.76
C LEU A 173 -12.72 19.06 -2.25
N LYS A 174 -13.63 18.48 -3.05
CA LYS A 174 -13.61 18.65 -4.51
C LYS A 174 -13.88 20.09 -4.95
N ASP A 175 -14.72 20.80 -4.21
CA ASP A 175 -15.14 22.16 -4.55
C ASP A 175 -14.11 23.21 -4.14
N ASP A 176 -13.34 22.94 -3.09
CA ASP A 176 -12.23 23.79 -2.63
C ASP A 176 -11.04 22.94 -2.12
N PRO A 177 -10.20 22.42 -3.02
CA PRO A 177 -9.04 21.61 -2.65
C PRO A 177 -7.88 22.46 -2.10
N GLY A 178 -7.99 23.79 -2.15
CA GLY A 178 -6.93 24.73 -1.81
C GLY A 178 -5.82 24.85 -2.87
N PRO A 179 -4.88 25.80 -2.69
CA PRO A 179 -3.76 25.97 -3.61
C PRO A 179 -2.80 24.78 -3.56
N ASP A 180 -2.09 24.55 -4.66
CA ASP A 180 -1.03 23.55 -4.71
C ASP A 180 0.14 23.95 -3.81
N VAL A 181 0.58 23.00 -2.97
CA VAL A 181 1.72 23.15 -2.06
C VAL A 181 2.87 22.24 -2.49
N LYS A 182 4.09 22.68 -2.19
CA LYS A 182 5.32 21.95 -2.44
C LYS A 182 5.79 21.30 -1.17
N LEU A 183 5.97 19.99 -1.22
CA LEU A 183 6.37 19.21 -0.07
C LEU A 183 7.65 18.45 -0.37
N PHE A 184 8.47 18.32 0.67
CA PHE A 184 9.65 17.50 0.67
C PHE A 184 9.52 16.50 1.81
N MET A 185 9.68 15.22 1.54
CA MET A 185 9.59 14.18 2.56
C MET A 185 10.90 13.41 2.65
N THR A 186 11.39 13.21 3.87
CA THR A 186 12.49 12.29 4.15
C THR A 186 11.97 10.96 4.66
N LEU A 187 12.59 9.88 4.20
CA LEU A 187 12.23 8.51 4.54
C LEU A 187 13.22 7.92 5.57
N PRO A 188 12.85 6.85 6.29
CA PRO A 188 13.71 6.20 7.28
C PRO A 188 15.04 5.69 6.73
N ASN A 189 15.11 5.41 5.43
CA ASN A 189 16.31 4.93 4.73
C ASN A 189 17.21 6.07 4.21
N GLY A 190 16.94 7.32 4.58
CA GLY A 190 17.71 8.50 4.16
C GLY A 190 17.41 8.97 2.73
N LYS A 191 16.49 8.32 2.01
CA LYS A 191 15.98 8.80 0.72
C LYS A 191 15.02 9.97 0.94
N ALA A 192 14.81 10.76 -0.11
CA ALA A 192 13.80 11.81 -0.08
C ALA A 192 12.93 11.79 -1.34
N VAL A 193 11.70 12.25 -1.17
CA VAL A 193 10.72 12.40 -2.26
C VAL A 193 10.14 13.80 -2.25
N THR A 194 9.91 14.33 -3.44
CA THR A 194 9.19 15.57 -3.64
C THR A 194 7.73 15.25 -3.90
N ILE A 195 6.81 15.94 -3.23
CA ILE A 195 5.37 15.75 -3.41
C ILE A 195 4.76 17.11 -3.78
N PHE A 196 3.89 17.11 -4.79
CA PHE A 196 3.09 18.27 -5.18
C PHE A 196 1.62 17.89 -5.10
N GLY A 197 0.79 18.80 -4.60
CA GLY A 197 -0.65 18.65 -4.70
C GLY A 197 -1.41 19.68 -3.86
N PRO A 198 -2.75 19.62 -3.90
CA PRO A 198 -3.58 20.61 -3.22
C PRO A 198 -3.45 20.54 -1.71
N ARG A 199 -3.36 21.70 -1.05
CA ARG A 199 -3.12 21.82 0.39
C ARG A 199 -4.09 20.99 1.22
N MET A 200 -5.39 21.05 0.93
CA MET A 200 -6.39 20.36 1.76
C MET A 200 -6.30 18.85 1.63
N ILE A 201 -5.94 18.33 0.45
CA ILE A 201 -5.75 16.89 0.24
C ILE A 201 -4.53 16.39 1.02
N VAL A 202 -3.45 17.17 1.04
CA VAL A 202 -2.25 16.84 1.81
C VAL A 202 -2.58 16.77 3.29
N VAL A 203 -3.24 17.80 3.84
CA VAL A 203 -3.59 17.83 5.27
C VAL A 203 -4.58 16.72 5.62
N SER A 204 -5.65 16.56 4.84
CA SER A 204 -6.75 15.64 5.18
C SER A 204 -6.52 14.18 4.78
N CYS A 205 -5.58 13.87 3.87
CA CYS A 205 -5.30 12.49 3.45
C CYS A 205 -3.89 12.00 3.75
N LEU A 206 -2.88 12.87 3.73
CA LEU A 206 -1.48 12.49 4.02
C LEU A 206 -1.09 12.72 5.47
N LEU A 207 -1.64 13.75 6.13
CA LEU A 207 -1.35 14.07 7.53
C LEU A 207 -2.43 13.60 8.50
N THR A 208 -3.61 13.23 7.99
CA THR A 208 -4.72 12.72 8.81
C THR A 208 -4.94 11.24 8.50
N GLU A 209 -5.02 10.42 9.54
CA GLU A 209 -5.23 8.97 9.40
C GLU A 209 -6.61 8.65 8.84
N ALA A 210 -6.69 7.62 7.98
CA ALA A 210 -7.95 7.18 7.43
C ALA A 210 -8.80 6.52 8.52
N GLN A 211 -9.94 7.13 8.86
CA GLN A 211 -10.83 6.61 9.90
C GLN A 211 -11.97 5.78 9.28
N PRO A 212 -12.35 4.63 9.87
CA PRO A 212 -13.45 3.83 9.34
C PRO A 212 -14.77 4.60 9.43
N THR A 213 -15.52 4.66 8.32
CA THR A 213 -16.79 5.42 8.24
C THR A 213 -17.89 4.91 9.19
N GLN A 214 -17.80 3.66 9.63
CA GLN A 214 -18.76 2.98 10.51
C GLN A 214 -17.97 2.15 11.55
N PRO A 215 -17.61 2.72 12.71
CA PRO A 215 -16.67 2.10 13.64
C PRO A 215 -17.18 0.79 14.25
N GLN A 216 -18.48 0.68 14.52
CA GLN A 216 -19.09 -0.54 15.06
C GLN A 216 -19.01 -1.72 14.09
N PHE A 217 -19.36 -1.49 12.82
CA PHE A 217 -19.27 -2.52 11.78
C PHE A 217 -17.82 -2.90 11.51
N TYR A 218 -16.91 -1.92 11.51
CA TYR A 218 -15.47 -2.15 11.38
C TYR A 218 -14.94 -3.06 12.50
N TYR A 219 -15.30 -2.78 13.75
CA TYR A 219 -14.95 -3.61 14.90
C TYR A 219 -15.51 -5.03 14.78
N LEU A 220 -16.76 -5.19 14.34
CA LEU A 220 -17.37 -6.51 14.13
C LEU A 220 -16.59 -7.32 13.08
N MET A 221 -16.18 -6.70 11.96
CA MET A 221 -15.36 -7.37 10.95
C MET A 221 -13.97 -7.73 11.47
N ARG A 222 -13.38 -6.92 12.35
CA ARG A 222 -12.12 -7.26 13.03
C ARG A 222 -12.27 -8.47 13.96
N MET A 223 -13.36 -8.52 14.73
CA MET A 223 -13.66 -9.69 15.58
C MET A 223 -13.90 -10.95 14.74
N ALA A 224 -14.62 -10.84 13.62
CA ALA A 224 -14.78 -11.94 12.68
C ALA A 224 -13.44 -12.40 12.07
N SER A 225 -12.52 -11.47 11.80
CA SER A 225 -11.17 -11.78 11.32
C SER A 225 -10.36 -12.53 12.39
N TRP A 226 -10.45 -12.12 13.66
CA TRP A 226 -9.81 -12.83 14.78
C TRP A 226 -10.37 -14.24 14.98
N ALA A 227 -11.70 -14.38 14.94
CA ALA A 227 -12.36 -15.68 15.04
C ALA A 227 -11.98 -16.59 13.85
N GLY A 228 -12.00 -16.06 12.63
CA GLY A 228 -11.59 -16.76 11.41
C GLY A 228 -10.12 -17.20 11.47
N PHE A 229 -9.22 -16.34 11.95
CA PHE A 229 -7.81 -16.69 12.16
C PHE A 229 -7.62 -17.81 13.19
N GLY A 230 -8.27 -17.70 14.35
CA GLY A 230 -8.17 -18.72 15.39
C GLY A 230 -8.73 -20.08 14.95
N ALA A 231 -9.90 -20.07 14.30
CA ALA A 231 -10.50 -21.27 13.73
C ALA A 231 -9.62 -21.87 12.62
N HIS A 232 -9.04 -21.05 11.75
CA HIS A 232 -8.11 -21.49 10.72
C HIS A 232 -6.87 -22.18 11.32
N ALA A 233 -6.26 -21.60 12.36
CA ALA A 233 -5.09 -22.20 13.00
C ALA A 233 -5.38 -23.57 13.62
N ILE A 234 -6.52 -23.73 14.30
CA ILE A 234 -6.93 -25.00 14.92
C ILE A 234 -7.26 -26.04 13.84
N THR A 235 -8.12 -25.66 12.88
CA THR A 235 -8.62 -26.57 11.85
C THR A 235 -7.52 -27.01 10.88
N LEU A 236 -6.57 -26.14 10.55
CA LEU A 236 -5.40 -26.49 9.76
C LEU A 236 -4.58 -27.59 10.44
N GLY A 237 -4.30 -27.48 11.74
CA GLY A 237 -3.55 -28.50 12.49
C GLY A 237 -4.24 -29.86 12.59
N MET A 238 -5.57 -29.88 12.47
CA MET A 238 -6.41 -31.09 12.56
C MET A 238 -6.80 -31.66 11.18
N SER A 239 -6.51 -30.95 10.08
CA SER A 239 -6.82 -31.40 8.71
C SER A 239 -5.89 -32.52 8.25
N ASP A 240 -6.30 -33.26 7.23
CA ASP A 240 -5.45 -34.28 6.60
C ASP A 240 -4.19 -33.64 6.02
N LEU A 241 -3.06 -34.36 6.07
CA LEU A 241 -1.74 -33.83 5.65
C LEU A 241 -1.77 -33.28 4.21
N PHE A 242 -2.50 -33.93 3.31
CA PHE A 242 -2.68 -33.44 1.95
C PHE A 242 -3.31 -32.04 1.90
N ASN A 243 -4.41 -31.82 2.62
CA ASN A 243 -5.10 -30.53 2.69
C ASN A 243 -4.27 -29.47 3.42
N GLN A 244 -3.50 -29.88 4.43
CA GLN A 244 -2.56 -29.00 5.12
C GLN A 244 -1.51 -28.45 4.15
N VAL A 245 -0.78 -29.35 3.45
CA VAL A 245 0.27 -28.95 2.51
C VAL A 245 -0.31 -28.09 1.39
N LEU A 246 -1.45 -28.48 0.82
CA LEU A 246 -2.10 -27.72 -0.24
C LEU A 246 -2.49 -26.31 0.24
N THR A 247 -3.08 -26.20 1.43
CA THR A 247 -3.45 -24.92 2.02
C THR A 247 -2.23 -24.03 2.24
N VAL A 248 -1.16 -24.57 2.82
CA VAL A 248 0.09 -23.84 3.07
C VAL A 248 0.72 -23.35 1.76
N VAL A 249 0.77 -24.19 0.72
CA VAL A 249 1.30 -23.79 -0.59
C VAL A 249 0.48 -22.65 -1.20
N VAL A 250 -0.85 -22.75 -1.16
CA VAL A 250 -1.74 -21.70 -1.68
C VAL A 250 -1.55 -20.40 -0.90
N LEU A 251 -1.50 -20.46 0.43
CA LEU A 251 -1.30 -19.31 1.30
C LEU A 251 0.06 -18.63 1.04
N LEU A 252 1.14 -19.39 0.92
CA LEU A 252 2.48 -18.86 0.62
C LEU A 252 2.52 -18.21 -0.76
N LEU A 253 1.98 -18.87 -1.79
CA LEU A 253 1.95 -18.35 -3.15
C LEU A 253 1.13 -17.06 -3.22
N ALA A 254 -0.07 -17.05 -2.64
CA ALA A 254 -0.92 -15.87 -2.58
C ALA A 254 -0.26 -14.72 -1.82
N THR A 255 0.42 -15.00 -0.70
CA THR A 255 1.15 -13.99 0.08
C THR A 255 2.32 -13.43 -0.73
N TYR A 256 3.06 -14.28 -1.44
CA TYR A 256 4.14 -13.86 -2.33
C TYR A 256 3.64 -12.98 -3.49
N LEU A 257 2.55 -13.36 -4.15
CA LEU A 257 1.95 -12.56 -5.22
C LEU A 257 1.46 -11.21 -4.69
N THR A 258 0.85 -11.20 -3.51
CA THR A 258 0.37 -10.00 -2.83
C THR A 258 1.53 -9.08 -2.45
N SER A 259 2.62 -9.61 -1.88
CA SER A 259 3.79 -8.82 -1.47
C SER A 259 4.56 -8.24 -2.68
N ARG A 260 4.51 -8.93 -3.83
CA ARG A 260 5.05 -8.41 -5.11
C ARG A 260 4.10 -7.42 -5.80
N HIS A 261 2.92 -7.19 -5.25
CA HIS A 261 1.90 -6.27 -5.78
C HIS A 261 1.50 -6.62 -7.22
N VAL A 262 1.39 -7.92 -7.52
CA VAL A 262 1.01 -8.42 -8.86
C VAL A 262 -0.41 -7.99 -9.17
N GLY A 263 -0.62 -7.35 -10.33
CA GLY A 263 -1.92 -6.83 -10.75
C GLY A 263 -2.38 -5.56 -10.01
N GLY A 264 -1.52 -4.97 -9.18
CA GLY A 264 -1.79 -3.76 -8.40
C GLY A 264 -1.79 -2.48 -9.24
N CYS A 265 -2.85 -1.68 -9.12
CA CYS A 265 -2.97 -0.38 -9.78
C CYS A 265 -2.38 0.72 -8.89
N ARG A 266 -1.05 0.77 -8.83
CA ARG A 266 -0.29 1.53 -7.81
C ARG A 266 -0.54 3.05 -7.81
N GLU A 267 -0.98 3.60 -8.93
CA GLU A 267 -1.31 5.03 -9.06
C GLU A 267 -2.64 5.39 -8.39
N ALA A 268 -3.55 4.44 -8.19
CA ALA A 268 -4.90 4.73 -7.73
C ALA A 268 -5.10 4.27 -6.28
N ILE A 269 -5.51 5.19 -5.42
CA ILE A 269 -5.93 4.91 -4.04
C ILE A 269 -7.41 5.22 -3.93
N GLY A 270 -8.18 4.23 -3.49
CA GLY A 270 -9.64 4.32 -3.54
C GLY A 270 -10.14 4.43 -4.98
N THR A 271 -11.05 5.37 -5.22
CA THR A 271 -11.63 5.68 -6.54
C THR A 271 -11.35 7.11 -7.00
N GLN A 272 -10.91 7.99 -6.09
CA GLN A 272 -10.75 9.42 -6.36
C GLN A 272 -9.29 9.94 -6.32
N LEU A 273 -8.38 9.24 -5.64
CA LEU A 273 -6.99 9.70 -5.49
C LEU A 273 -6.08 9.04 -6.52
N CYS A 274 -5.40 9.87 -7.31
CA CYS A 274 -4.38 9.43 -8.25
C CYS A 274 -3.02 10.01 -7.85
N LEU A 275 -2.03 9.14 -7.64
CA LEU A 275 -0.64 9.50 -7.39
C LEU A 275 0.18 9.20 -8.64
N GLU A 276 0.48 10.25 -9.40
CA GLU A 276 1.40 10.15 -10.53
C GLU A 276 2.84 10.20 -10.03
N VAL A 277 3.62 9.19 -10.38
CA VAL A 277 5.01 9.06 -9.92
C VAL A 277 5.95 9.24 -11.10
N ASP A 278 6.79 10.28 -11.02
CA ASP A 278 7.94 10.46 -11.88
C ASP A 278 9.20 10.06 -11.11
N MET A 279 9.81 8.93 -11.50
CA MET A 279 11.00 8.37 -10.84
C MET A 279 12.26 9.23 -11.04
N GLY A 280 12.25 10.10 -12.06
CA GLY A 280 13.41 10.90 -12.46
C GLY A 280 14.64 10.08 -12.83
N ASP A 281 15.76 10.78 -13.04
CA ASP A 281 17.05 10.16 -13.35
C ASP A 281 17.82 9.80 -12.05
N PRO A 282 18.18 8.52 -11.83
CA PRO A 282 18.92 8.07 -10.66
C PRO A 282 20.36 8.58 -10.56
N GLY A 283 20.95 9.08 -11.65
CA GLY A 283 22.27 9.71 -11.63
C GLY A 283 22.29 11.10 -10.99
N LEU A 284 21.13 11.68 -10.70
CA LEU A 284 21.03 13.05 -10.23
C LEU A 284 21.45 13.22 -8.76
N LEU A 285 22.43 14.10 -8.55
CA LEU A 285 22.86 14.56 -7.25
C LEU A 285 21.70 15.20 -6.46
N ARG A 286 21.78 15.14 -5.12
CA ARG A 286 20.76 15.73 -4.21
C ARG A 286 20.40 17.18 -4.50
N GLY A 287 21.35 18.00 -4.97
CA GLY A 287 21.08 19.38 -5.38
C GLY A 287 20.06 19.51 -6.52
N ALA A 288 19.98 18.53 -7.42
CA ALA A 288 18.99 18.51 -8.50
C ALA A 288 17.56 18.27 -7.97
N ALA A 289 17.40 17.54 -6.86
CA ALA A 289 16.11 17.40 -6.18
C ALA A 289 15.56 18.76 -5.74
N TYR A 290 16.43 19.59 -5.13
CA TYR A 290 16.08 20.94 -4.71
C TYR A 290 15.80 21.88 -5.88
N MET A 291 16.41 21.65 -7.04
CA MET A 291 16.07 22.42 -8.24
C MET A 291 14.67 22.08 -8.76
N ARG A 292 14.28 20.79 -8.71
CA ARG A 292 12.96 20.34 -9.19
C ARG A 292 11.79 20.84 -8.33
N LEU A 293 12.06 21.21 -7.09
CA LEU A 293 11.09 21.89 -6.22
C LEU A 293 10.77 23.31 -6.71
N ASP A 294 11.60 23.91 -7.55
CA ASP A 294 11.40 25.26 -8.08
C ASP A 294 11.09 26.28 -6.97
N MET A 295 11.92 26.31 -5.93
CA MET A 295 11.65 27.04 -4.70
C MET A 295 11.84 28.55 -4.86
N SER A 296 10.96 29.31 -4.24
CA SER A 296 11.16 30.74 -3.97
C SER A 296 12.24 30.96 -2.90
N THR A 297 12.73 32.19 -2.76
CA THR A 297 13.75 32.54 -1.75
C THR A 297 13.27 32.27 -0.31
N THR A 298 11.98 32.47 -0.03
CA THR A 298 11.38 32.17 1.27
C THR A 298 11.34 30.67 1.53
N GLU A 299 10.91 29.88 0.54
CA GLU A 299 10.90 28.41 0.58
C GLU A 299 12.31 27.84 0.79
N GLU A 300 13.33 28.39 0.13
CA GLU A 300 14.73 28.02 0.38
C GLU A 300 15.18 28.32 1.81
N ASN A 301 14.76 29.47 2.38
CA ASN A 301 15.11 29.82 3.75
C ASN A 301 14.48 28.85 4.76
N CYS A 302 13.27 28.37 4.53
CA CYS A 302 12.65 27.30 5.33
C CYS A 302 13.51 26.02 5.28
N MET A 303 13.97 25.63 4.09
CA MET A 303 14.82 24.45 3.92
C MET A 303 16.19 24.58 4.59
N VAL A 304 16.79 25.78 4.60
CA VAL A 304 18.02 26.05 5.35
C VAL A 304 17.78 25.99 6.86
N HIS A 305 16.67 26.57 7.33
CA HIS A 305 16.30 26.54 8.75
C HIS A 305 16.11 25.10 9.26
N TRP A 306 15.50 24.23 8.46
CA TRP A 306 15.36 22.81 8.77
C TRP A 306 16.63 21.99 8.53
N SER A 307 17.76 22.63 8.21
CA SER A 307 19.04 21.96 7.90
C SER A 307 18.95 20.96 6.73
N MET A 308 17.96 21.15 5.86
CA MET A 308 17.77 20.34 4.66
C MET A 308 18.66 20.82 3.51
N MET A 309 18.92 22.13 3.46
CA MET A 309 19.92 22.76 2.59
C MET A 309 21.09 23.31 3.42
N PRO A 310 22.29 23.41 2.84
CA PRO A 310 23.44 23.98 3.53
C PRO A 310 23.19 25.42 3.98
N GLN A 311 23.82 25.80 5.11
CA GLN A 311 23.79 27.16 5.61
C GLN A 311 24.26 28.15 4.54
N ARG A 312 23.72 29.38 4.59
CA ARG A 312 24.04 30.44 3.60
C ARG A 312 25.53 30.82 3.58
N SER A 313 26.30 30.45 4.61
CA SER A 313 27.75 30.59 4.66
C SER A 313 28.50 29.67 3.69
N ASN A 314 27.90 28.57 3.21
CA ASN A 314 28.52 27.68 2.23
C ASN A 314 28.36 28.22 0.80
N ILE A 315 29.10 29.29 0.50
CA ILE A 315 29.03 30.03 -0.77
C ILE A 315 29.27 29.10 -1.97
N TRP A 316 30.27 28.21 -1.88
CA TRP A 316 30.60 27.24 -2.94
C TRP A 316 29.40 26.38 -3.36
N TRP A 317 28.62 25.89 -2.39
CA TRP A 317 27.44 25.08 -2.70
C TRP A 317 26.34 25.90 -3.35
N TRP A 318 26.09 27.11 -2.85
CA TRP A 318 25.05 28.00 -3.38
C TRP A 318 25.36 28.49 -4.80
N ASP A 319 26.60 28.84 -5.11
CA ASP A 319 27.02 29.22 -6.47
C ASP A 319 26.81 28.06 -7.45
N ARG A 320 27.13 26.84 -7.04
CA ARG A 320 26.91 25.62 -7.84
C ARG A 320 25.43 25.29 -8.02
N TYR A 321 24.61 25.51 -6.99
CA TYR A 321 23.16 25.33 -7.06
C TYR A 321 22.52 26.33 -8.03
N ARG A 322 22.86 27.63 -7.91
CA ARG A 322 22.33 28.70 -8.77
C ARG A 322 22.76 28.55 -10.23
N SER A 323 24.04 28.29 -10.51
CA SER A 323 24.54 28.10 -11.88
C SER A 323 23.84 26.95 -12.61
N ARG A 324 23.57 25.84 -11.92
CA ARG A 324 22.81 24.70 -12.46
C ARG A 324 21.34 25.02 -12.66
N TYR A 325 20.72 25.74 -11.73
CA TYR A 325 19.34 26.18 -11.86
C TYR A 325 19.13 27.06 -13.10
N SER A 326 20.01 28.04 -13.34
CA SER A 326 19.97 28.89 -14.54
C SER A 326 20.14 28.08 -15.84
N SER A 327 21.01 27.06 -15.83
CA SER A 327 21.23 26.19 -17.00
C SER A 327 20.00 25.33 -17.35
N SER A 328 19.27 24.87 -16.33
CA SER A 328 18.05 24.08 -16.50
C SER A 328 16.86 24.91 -16.99
N GLN A 329 16.67 26.14 -16.50
CA GLN A 329 15.59 27.02 -16.98
C GLN A 329 15.75 27.37 -18.47
N VAL A 330 16.96 27.67 -18.93
CA VAL A 330 17.26 27.94 -20.34
C VAL A 330 16.90 26.72 -21.21
N SER A 331 17.26 25.51 -20.77
CA SER A 331 16.97 24.27 -21.48
C SER A 331 15.47 23.94 -21.57
N SER A 332 14.67 24.30 -20.56
CA SER A 332 13.21 24.12 -20.60
C SER A 332 12.51 25.11 -21.53
N VAL A 333 13.00 26.36 -21.61
CA VAL A 333 12.44 27.39 -22.51
C VAL A 333 12.67 27.00 -23.98
N THR A 334 13.88 26.54 -24.31
CA THR A 334 14.21 26.11 -25.69
C THR A 334 13.43 24.85 -26.12
N LYS A 335 13.07 23.95 -25.18
CA LYS A 335 12.21 22.78 -25.47
C LYS A 335 10.75 23.14 -25.72
N VAL A 336 10.23 24.19 -25.07
CA VAL A 336 8.85 24.66 -25.27
C VAL A 336 8.71 25.37 -26.61
N GLU A 337 9.71 26.17 -27.02
CA GLU A 337 9.72 26.82 -28.33
C GLU A 337 9.86 25.81 -29.49
N GLY A 338 10.62 24.73 -29.32
CA GLY A 338 10.74 23.68 -30.33
C GLY A 338 9.48 22.83 -30.53
N ASN A 339 8.58 22.76 -29.54
CA ASN A 339 7.32 22.02 -29.62
C ASN A 339 6.14 22.87 -30.13
N GLN A 340 6.33 24.18 -30.33
CA GLN A 340 5.35 25.07 -30.96
C GLN A 340 5.58 25.27 -32.48
N GLN A 341 6.60 24.62 -33.07
CA GLN A 341 6.93 24.72 -34.49
C GLN A 341 6.72 23.43 -35.30
N VAL A 342 5.85 22.52 -34.86
CA VAL A 342 5.43 21.34 -35.66
C VAL A 342 3.93 21.28 -35.81
#